data_AF-A0A5B8MFJ5-F1
#
_entry.id   AF-A0A5B8MFJ5-F1
#
_cell.length_a   1.000
_cell.length_b   1.000
_cell.length_c   1.000
_cell.angle_alpha   90.00
_cell.angle_beta   90.00
_cell.angle_gamma   90.00
#
_symmetry.space_group_name_H-M   'P 1'
#
loop_
_entity.id
_entity.type
_entity.pdbx_description
1 polymer ?
#
loop_
_entity_poly.entity_id
_entity_poly.type
_entity_poly.pdbx_seq_one_letter_code
_entity_poly.pdbx_strand_id
1 'polypeptide(L)'
;MLAARGLEVANALVLTYLATEYLLKEQIRHSSSSERLAASGFQRRLQRASLLVWGLANFGFFLARLFSSSGGGDHSASSFHLHLPSQVVLAFVFVSFVALAWWDIRRVKPDLTPKTFVRQICVSTLESLLILPLVSVGVAMAFLVLIGILDTVHTSTVWLNNPIYYGVLYGPFSTIYFFTKKRCVSNRGQILPL
;
A
#
# COMPACT_ATOMS: atom_id res chain seq x y z
N MET A 1 -2.46 18.98 11.38
CA MET A 1 -1.86 17.62 11.51
C MET A 1 -2.81 16.47 11.15
N LEU A 2 -4.07 16.43 11.63
CA LEU A 2 -5.02 15.35 11.29
C LEU A 2 -5.26 15.21 9.78
N ALA A 3 -5.40 16.31 9.04
CA ALA A 3 -5.51 16.29 7.57
C ALA A 3 -4.27 15.69 6.90
N ALA A 4 -3.07 16.01 7.41
CA ALA A 4 -1.81 15.46 6.89
C ALA A 4 -1.69 13.95 7.15
N ARG A 5 -2.08 13.47 8.33
CA ARG A 5 -2.10 12.04 8.65
C ARG A 5 -3.19 11.28 7.90
N GLY A 6 -4.36 11.90 7.73
CA GLY A 6 -5.44 11.35 6.90
C GLY A 6 -5.02 11.21 5.44
N LEU A 7 -4.30 12.20 4.91
CA LEU A 7 -3.74 12.15 3.57
C LEU A 7 -2.65 11.08 3.45
N GLU A 8 -1.75 10.94 4.42
CA GLU A 8 -0.75 9.86 4.46
C GLU A 8 -1.38 8.47 4.44
N VAL A 9 -2.49 8.28 5.18
CA VAL A 9 -3.24 7.01 5.19
C VAL A 9 -3.99 6.80 3.87
N ALA A 10 -4.63 7.83 3.31
CA ALA A 10 -5.22 7.71 1.98
C ALA A 10 -4.16 7.36 0.93
N ASN A 11 -2.95 7.92 1.08
CA ASN A 11 -1.79 7.67 0.24
C ASN A 11 -1.33 6.24 0.29
N ALA A 12 -1.16 5.73 1.50
CA ALA A 12 -0.90 4.34 1.74
C ALA A 12 -1.84 3.41 0.99
N LEU A 13 -3.15 3.64 1.17
CA LEU A 13 -4.19 2.75 0.71
C LEU A 13 -4.25 2.70 -0.81
N VAL A 14 -4.12 3.86 -1.47
CA VAL A 14 -4.17 3.92 -2.93
C VAL A 14 -2.86 3.49 -3.58
N LEU A 15 -1.68 3.78 -3.00
CA LEU A 15 -0.41 3.26 -3.53
C LEU A 15 -0.34 1.73 -3.43
N THR A 16 -0.80 1.19 -2.30
CA THR A 16 -0.89 -0.26 -2.09
C THR A 16 -1.87 -0.89 -3.09
N TYR A 17 -3.04 -0.27 -3.28
CA TYR A 17 -4.01 -0.67 -4.30
C TYR A 17 -3.39 -0.72 -5.70
N LEU A 18 -2.71 0.36 -6.10
CA LEU A 18 -2.06 0.52 -7.40
C LEU A 18 -0.99 -0.52 -7.67
N ALA A 19 -0.04 -0.67 -6.74
CA ALA A 19 1.07 -1.60 -6.86
C ALA A 19 0.58 -3.03 -7.07
N THR A 20 -0.47 -3.41 -6.34
CA THR A 20 -1.03 -4.75 -6.42
C THR A 20 -1.86 -4.96 -7.68
N GLU A 21 -2.57 -3.93 -8.17
CA GLU A 21 -3.27 -3.99 -9.45
C GLU A 21 -2.28 -4.15 -10.62
N TYR A 22 -1.14 -3.46 -10.58
CA TYR A 22 -0.07 -3.59 -11.56
C TYR A 22 0.53 -5.01 -11.59
N LEU A 23 0.94 -5.53 -10.43
CA LEU A 23 1.52 -6.87 -10.30
C LEU A 23 0.55 -7.97 -10.77
N LEU A 24 -0.73 -7.86 -10.43
CA LEU A 24 -1.74 -8.83 -10.87
C LEU A 24 -2.05 -8.73 -12.35
N LYS A 25 -2.01 -7.53 -12.95
CA LYS A 25 -2.20 -7.38 -14.40
C LYS A 25 -1.11 -8.10 -15.17
N GLU A 26 0.14 -8.00 -14.73
CA GLU A 26 1.28 -8.63 -15.38
C GLU A 26 1.20 -10.16 -15.30
N GLN A 27 0.78 -10.69 -14.14
CA GLN A 27 0.61 -12.13 -13.94
C GLN A 27 -0.58 -12.72 -14.72
N ILE A 28 -1.67 -11.98 -14.88
CA ILE A 28 -2.86 -12.42 -15.65
C ILE A 28 -2.65 -12.26 -17.16
N ARG A 29 -1.83 -11.30 -17.60
CA ARG A 29 -1.48 -11.07 -19.02
C ARG A 29 -0.75 -12.26 -19.62
N HIS A 30 -0.04 -13.04 -18.80
CA HIS A 30 0.59 -14.29 -19.22
C HIS A 30 -0.39 -15.48 -19.34
N SER A 31 -1.59 -15.40 -18.76
CA SER A 31 -2.55 -16.50 -18.68
C SER A 31 -3.74 -16.37 -19.65
N SER A 32 -3.96 -15.22 -20.30
CA SER A 32 -5.21 -14.96 -21.02
C SER A 32 -5.04 -14.07 -22.26
N SER A 33 -4.35 -14.59 -23.27
CA SER A 33 -4.03 -13.85 -24.50
C SER A 33 -5.16 -13.72 -25.54
N SER A 34 -6.38 -14.27 -25.36
CA SER A 34 -7.33 -14.30 -26.50
C SER A 34 -8.74 -13.71 -26.34
N GLU A 35 -9.36 -13.56 -25.16
CA GLU A 35 -10.83 -13.42 -25.15
C GLU A 35 -11.48 -12.13 -24.64
N ARG A 36 -10.77 -11.08 -24.22
CA ARG A 36 -11.43 -9.91 -23.58
C ARG A 36 -10.99 -8.53 -24.07
N LEU A 37 -10.98 -8.33 -25.39
CA LEU A 37 -10.48 -7.08 -25.99
C LEU A 37 -11.52 -5.96 -26.21
N ALA A 38 -12.84 -6.17 -26.09
CA ALA A 38 -13.79 -5.13 -26.56
C ALA A 38 -14.42 -4.22 -25.48
N ALA A 39 -14.65 -4.67 -24.24
CA ALA A 39 -15.63 -4.00 -23.37
C ALA A 39 -15.09 -3.07 -22.25
N SER A 40 -13.81 -2.68 -22.22
CA SER A 40 -13.25 -1.97 -21.03
C SER A 40 -12.41 -0.71 -21.28
N GLY A 41 -12.44 -0.15 -22.50
CA GLY A 41 -11.60 1.01 -22.85
C GLY A 41 -11.88 2.25 -22.00
N PHE A 42 -13.15 2.61 -21.82
CA PHE A 42 -13.54 3.83 -21.12
C PHE A 42 -13.32 3.76 -19.61
N GLN A 43 -13.71 2.66 -18.97
CA GLN A 43 -13.54 2.47 -17.53
C GLN A 43 -12.05 2.37 -17.14
N ARG A 44 -11.21 1.78 -17.99
CA ARG A 44 -9.74 1.81 -17.83
C ARG A 44 -9.17 3.21 -17.98
N ARG A 45 -9.66 4.02 -18.91
CA ARG A 45 -9.23 5.42 -19.08
C ARG A 45 -9.61 6.26 -17.88
N LEU A 46 -10.83 6.11 -17.36
CA LEU A 46 -11.30 6.83 -16.17
C LEU A 46 -10.48 6.46 -14.93
N GLN A 47 -10.19 5.16 -14.72
CA GLN A 47 -9.31 4.72 -13.65
C GLN A 47 -7.90 5.31 -13.78
N ARG A 48 -7.31 5.30 -14.98
CA ARG A 48 -5.98 5.88 -15.20
C ARG A 48 -5.96 7.39 -14.92
N ALA A 49 -6.98 8.10 -15.35
CA ALA A 49 -7.11 9.54 -15.09
C ALA A 49 -7.26 9.82 -13.59
N SER A 50 -8.11 9.07 -12.88
CA SER A 50 -8.27 9.25 -11.42
C SER A 50 -6.98 8.95 -10.65
N LEU A 51 -6.22 7.95 -11.09
CA LEU A 51 -4.93 7.59 -10.47
C LEU A 51 -3.85 8.63 -10.74
N LEU A 52 -3.82 9.21 -11.95
CA LEU A 52 -2.91 10.31 -12.30
C LEU A 52 -3.21 11.58 -11.51
N VAL A 53 -4.49 11.99 -11.45
CA VAL A 53 -4.92 13.17 -10.68
C VAL A 53 -4.57 12.99 -9.21
N TRP A 54 -4.81 11.79 -8.68
CA TRP A 54 -4.49 11.45 -7.30
C TRP A 54 -2.97 11.41 -7.05
N GLY A 55 -2.19 10.84 -7.97
CA GLY A 55 -0.73 10.83 -7.89
C GLY A 55 -0.14 12.23 -7.93
N LEU A 56 -0.64 13.10 -8.80
CA LEU A 56 -0.23 14.51 -8.91
C LEU A 56 -0.59 15.30 -7.65
N ALA A 57 -1.78 15.10 -7.09
CA ALA A 57 -2.19 15.74 -5.84
C ALA A 57 -1.24 15.35 -4.68
N ASN A 58 -0.82 14.09 -4.62
CA ASN A 58 0.09 13.61 -3.59
C ASN A 58 1.54 14.00 -3.79
N PHE A 59 1.99 14.03 -5.04
CA PHE A 59 3.29 14.56 -5.38
C PHE A 59 3.38 16.05 -5.04
N GLY A 60 2.32 16.83 -5.35
CA GLY A 60 2.21 18.23 -4.97
C GLY A 60 2.22 18.43 -3.46
N PHE A 61 1.47 17.63 -2.69
CA PHE A 61 1.48 17.69 -1.23
C PHE A 61 2.84 17.30 -0.63
N PHE A 62 3.49 16.28 -1.19
CA PHE A 62 4.84 15.87 -0.79
C PHE A 62 5.85 16.99 -1.04
N LEU A 63 5.86 17.59 -2.24
CA LEU A 63 6.72 18.72 -2.56
C LEU A 63 6.46 19.91 -1.64
N ALA A 64 5.19 20.27 -1.43
CA ALA A 64 4.82 21.34 -0.52
C ALA A 64 5.41 21.11 0.88
N ARG A 65 5.29 19.88 1.43
CA ARG A 65 5.87 19.55 2.74
C ARG A 65 7.40 19.55 2.74
N LEU A 66 8.02 19.10 1.65
CA LEU A 66 9.48 19.06 1.51
C LEU A 66 10.06 20.48 1.50
N PHE A 67 9.38 21.43 0.87
CA PHE A 67 9.78 22.84 0.85
C PHE A 67 9.32 23.63 2.09
N SER A 68 8.19 23.29 2.71
CA SER A 68 7.73 23.92 3.97
C SER A 68 8.59 23.53 5.18
N SER A 69 9.25 22.36 5.14
CA SER A 69 10.15 21.91 6.21
C SER A 69 11.44 22.73 6.34
N SER A 70 11.76 23.60 5.37
CA SER A 70 13.00 24.38 5.38
C SER A 70 12.85 25.77 6.03
N GLY A 71 11.64 26.19 6.39
CA GLY A 71 11.39 27.48 7.04
C GLY A 71 11.18 27.33 8.55
N GLY A 72 12.24 27.55 9.34
CA GLY A 72 12.14 27.68 10.79
C GLY A 72 11.28 28.90 11.14
N GLY A 73 10.02 28.67 11.50
CA GLY A 73 9.07 29.71 11.87
C GLY A 73 8.16 29.21 12.98
N ASP A 74 8.60 29.42 14.22
CA ASP A 74 7.82 29.27 15.44
C ASP A 74 6.61 30.20 15.40
N HIS A 75 5.46 29.73 14.93
CA HIS A 75 4.19 30.40 15.16
C HIS A 75 3.18 29.44 15.78
N SER A 76 2.99 29.70 17.08
CA SER A 76 2.00 29.21 18.04
C SER A 76 0.57 29.26 17.52
N ALA A 77 0.25 28.44 16.53
CA ALA A 77 -1.11 28.03 16.28
C ALA A 77 -1.45 26.95 17.31
N SER A 78 -2.25 27.32 18.31
CA SER A 78 -2.89 26.43 19.28
C SER A 78 -3.82 25.45 18.57
N SER A 79 -3.23 24.51 17.85
CA SER A 79 -3.94 23.38 17.27
C SER A 79 -4.52 22.57 18.42
N PHE A 80 -5.84 22.43 18.45
CA PHE A 80 -6.54 21.42 19.22
C PHE A 80 -5.90 20.06 18.95
N HIS A 81 -4.92 19.69 19.77
CA HIS A 81 -4.30 18.38 19.81
C HIS A 81 -5.31 17.45 20.47
N LEU A 82 -6.29 17.00 19.70
CA LEU A 82 -6.99 15.77 20.02
C LEU A 82 -5.92 14.67 20.03
N HIS A 83 -5.41 14.36 21.22
CA HIS A 83 -4.59 13.21 21.53
C HIS A 83 -5.45 11.96 21.34
N LEU A 84 -5.79 11.66 20.10
CA LEU A 84 -6.32 10.36 19.74
C LEU A 84 -5.23 9.34 20.10
N PRO A 85 -5.56 8.33 20.92
CA PRO A 85 -4.60 7.29 21.24
C PRO A 85 -4.08 6.70 19.93
N SER A 86 -2.77 6.51 19.82
CA SER A 86 -2.12 5.94 18.62
C SER A 86 -2.79 4.63 18.17
N GLN A 87 -3.33 3.88 19.12
CA GLN A 87 -4.12 2.66 18.92
C GLN A 87 -5.39 2.89 18.08
N VAL A 88 -6.10 4.00 18.29
CA VAL A 88 -7.34 4.32 17.55
C VAL A 88 -7.01 4.61 16.08
N VAL A 89 -5.92 5.34 15.84
CA VAL A 89 -5.46 5.62 14.47
C VAL A 89 -5.07 4.32 13.77
N LEU A 90 -4.33 3.45 14.46
CA LEU A 90 -3.94 2.15 13.90
C LEU A 90 -5.16 1.26 13.60
N ALA A 91 -6.13 1.21 14.51
CA ALA A 91 -7.37 0.46 14.30
C ALA A 91 -8.15 1.00 13.08
N PHE A 92 -8.24 2.32 12.94
CA PHE A 92 -8.90 2.94 11.79
C PHE A 92 -8.19 2.63 10.46
N VAL A 93 -6.85 2.70 10.44
CA VAL A 93 -6.04 2.32 9.26
C VAL A 93 -6.26 0.85 8.92
N PHE A 94 -6.29 -0.03 9.91
CA PHE A 94 -6.52 -1.46 9.70
C PHE A 94 -7.92 -1.73 9.13
N VAL A 95 -8.96 -1.14 9.72
CA VAL A 95 -10.35 -1.31 9.26
C VAL A 95 -10.54 -0.77 7.84
N SER A 96 -9.99 0.41 7.54
CA SER A 96 -10.06 0.99 6.20
C SER A 96 -9.32 0.15 5.15
N PHE A 97 -8.15 -0.39 5.50
CA PHE A 97 -7.42 -1.35 4.66
C PHE A 97 -8.26 -2.59 4.34
N VAL A 98 -8.84 -3.25 5.36
CA VAL A 98 -9.66 -4.44 5.17
C VAL A 98 -10.89 -4.14 4.31
N ALA A 99 -11.56 -3.00 4.54
CA ALA A 99 -12.73 -2.58 3.77
C ALA A 99 -12.39 -2.33 2.30
N LEU A 100 -11.28 -1.65 2.01
CA LEU A 100 -10.82 -1.41 0.64
C LEU A 100 -10.39 -2.69 -0.06
N ALA A 101 -9.67 -3.57 0.63
CA ALA A 101 -9.28 -4.87 0.11
C ALA A 101 -10.52 -5.73 -0.23
N TRP A 102 -11.53 -5.75 0.64
CA TRP A 102 -12.80 -6.42 0.40
C TRP A 102 -13.51 -5.87 -0.84
N TRP A 103 -13.65 -4.54 -0.89
CA TRP A 103 -14.31 -3.85 -1.99
C TRP A 103 -13.64 -4.17 -3.34
N ASP A 104 -12.31 -4.09 -3.39
CA ASP A 104 -11.56 -4.37 -4.61
C ASP A 104 -11.69 -5.83 -5.07
N ILE A 105 -11.55 -6.79 -4.15
CA ILE A 105 -11.67 -8.20 -4.52
C ILE A 105 -13.09 -8.53 -4.98
N ARG A 106 -14.12 -7.96 -4.31
CA ARG A 106 -15.52 -8.17 -4.67
C ARG A 106 -15.86 -7.63 -6.06
N ARG A 107 -15.19 -6.56 -6.51
CA ARG A 107 -15.32 -6.07 -7.91
C ARG A 107 -14.86 -7.11 -8.94
N VAL A 108 -13.88 -7.93 -8.60
CA VAL A 108 -13.35 -8.98 -9.51
C VAL A 108 -14.11 -10.30 -9.35
N LYS A 109 -14.56 -10.63 -8.13
CA LYS A 109 -15.27 -11.87 -7.80
C LYS A 109 -16.50 -11.56 -6.92
N PRO A 110 -17.67 -11.27 -7.51
CA PRO A 110 -18.86 -10.84 -6.78
C PRO A 110 -19.43 -11.93 -5.85
N ASP A 111 -19.20 -13.21 -6.18
CA ASP A 111 -19.71 -14.36 -5.43
C ASP A 111 -18.92 -14.67 -4.14
N LEU A 112 -17.90 -13.86 -3.82
CA LEU A 112 -17.09 -14.07 -2.63
C LEU A 112 -17.90 -13.74 -1.37
N THR A 113 -18.03 -14.72 -0.46
CA THR A 113 -18.69 -14.49 0.83
C THR A 113 -17.73 -13.80 1.81
N PRO A 114 -18.24 -12.96 2.76
CA PRO A 114 -17.41 -12.28 3.75
C PRO A 114 -16.61 -13.27 4.63
N LYS A 115 -17.24 -14.40 5.00
CA LYS A 115 -16.61 -15.45 5.81
C LYS A 115 -15.38 -16.04 5.09
N THR A 116 -15.49 -16.32 3.80
CA THR A 116 -14.37 -16.82 3.01
C THR A 116 -13.26 -15.78 2.94
N PHE A 117 -13.59 -14.51 2.70
CA PHE A 117 -12.57 -13.45 2.64
C PHE A 117 -11.82 -13.25 3.94
N VAL A 118 -12.52 -13.17 5.08
CA VAL A 118 -11.88 -13.06 6.39
C VAL A 118 -10.93 -14.23 6.64
N ARG A 119 -11.36 -15.46 6.33
CA ARG A 119 -10.48 -16.64 6.41
C ARG A 119 -9.23 -16.50 5.54
N GLN A 120 -9.37 -16.04 4.30
CA GLN A 120 -8.23 -15.84 3.40
C GLN A 120 -7.30 -14.72 3.85
N ILE A 121 -7.83 -13.64 4.43
CA ILE A 121 -7.02 -12.59 5.07
C ILE A 121 -6.23 -13.19 6.24
N CYS A 122 -6.87 -13.92 7.15
CA CYS A 122 -6.17 -14.48 8.32
C CYS A 122 -5.02 -15.40 7.91
N VAL A 123 -5.26 -16.29 6.93
CA VAL A 123 -4.20 -17.18 6.40
C VAL A 123 -3.08 -16.37 5.75
N SER A 124 -3.42 -15.35 4.96
CA SER A 124 -2.43 -14.49 4.30
C SER A 124 -1.64 -13.64 5.28
N THR A 125 -2.25 -13.20 6.37
CA THR A 125 -1.58 -12.49 7.47
C THR A 125 -0.61 -13.41 8.18
N LEU A 126 -1.00 -14.65 8.51
CA LEU A 126 -0.10 -15.62 9.15
C LEU A 126 1.11 -15.96 8.28
N GLU A 127 0.91 -16.15 6.99
CA GLU A 127 2.04 -16.38 6.07
C GLU A 127 2.92 -15.15 5.90
N SER A 128 2.31 -13.96 5.82
CA SER A 128 3.09 -12.72 5.78
C SER A 128 3.89 -12.56 7.06
N LEU A 129 3.32 -12.89 8.23
CA LEU A 129 4.02 -12.85 9.52
C LEU A 129 5.26 -13.77 9.53
N LEU A 130 5.19 -14.91 8.85
CA LEU A 130 6.32 -15.83 8.73
C LEU A 130 7.42 -15.32 7.80
N ILE A 131 7.03 -14.69 6.68
CA ILE A 131 7.96 -14.24 5.63
C ILE A 131 8.57 -12.86 5.96
N LEU A 132 7.81 -11.99 6.61
CA LEU A 132 8.19 -10.59 6.86
C LEU A 132 9.52 -10.43 7.62
N PRO A 133 9.84 -11.21 8.67
CA PRO A 133 11.13 -11.10 9.35
C PRO A 133 12.30 -11.35 8.39
N LEU A 134 12.20 -12.38 7.55
CA LEU A 134 13.25 -12.72 6.59
C LEU A 134 13.43 -11.62 5.53
N VAL A 135 12.32 -11.12 4.98
CA VAL A 135 12.35 -10.01 4.02
C VAL A 135 12.89 -8.74 4.66
N SER A 136 12.51 -8.45 5.91
CA SER A 136 13.01 -7.30 6.67
C SER A 136 14.53 -7.35 6.84
N VAL A 137 15.09 -8.51 7.19
CA VAL A 137 16.55 -8.70 7.26
C VAL A 137 17.22 -8.45 5.91
N GLY A 138 16.66 -8.99 4.82
CA GLY A 138 17.19 -8.77 3.47
C GLY A 138 17.17 -7.29 3.07
N VAL A 139 16.06 -6.59 3.33
CA VAL A 139 15.91 -5.16 3.06
C VAL A 139 16.87 -4.33 3.93
N ALA A 140 17.03 -4.67 5.21
CA ALA A 140 17.98 -4.01 6.10
C ALA A 140 19.43 -4.18 5.62
N MET A 141 19.82 -5.39 5.17
CA MET A 141 21.14 -5.63 4.58
C MET A 141 21.37 -4.80 3.31
N ALA A 142 20.37 -4.69 2.44
CA ALA A 142 20.46 -3.85 1.24
C ALA A 142 20.64 -2.36 1.59
N PHE A 143 19.89 -1.84 2.57
CA PHE A 143 20.06 -0.47 3.04
C PHE A 143 21.40 -0.25 3.74
N LEU A 144 21.93 -1.23 4.48
CA LEU A 144 23.25 -1.14 5.11
C LEU A 144 24.35 -1.00 4.06
N VAL A 145 24.31 -1.82 3.00
CA VAL A 145 25.25 -1.70 1.87
C VAL A 145 25.11 -0.33 1.19
N LEU A 146 23.88 0.12 0.95
CA LEU A 146 23.63 1.42 0.32
C LEU A 146 24.16 2.58 1.17
N ILE A 147 23.94 2.53 2.49
CA ILE A 147 24.49 3.53 3.43
C ILE A 147 26.02 3.51 3.38
N GLY A 148 26.65 2.34 3.37
CA GLY A 148 28.11 2.22 3.24
C GLY A 148 28.63 2.88 1.95
N ILE A 149 27.96 2.66 0.82
CA ILE A 149 28.33 3.30 -0.45
C ILE A 149 28.18 4.83 -0.34
N LEU A 150 27.05 5.33 0.18
CA LEU A 150 26.81 6.77 0.30
C LEU A 150 27.82 7.44 1.26
N ASP A 151 28.21 6.74 2.32
CA ASP A 151 29.21 7.20 3.28
C ASP A 151 30.59 7.34 2.62
N THR A 152 31.00 6.38 1.78
CA THR A 152 32.26 6.52 1.01
C THR A 152 32.27 7.74 0.09
N VAL A 153 31.10 8.16 -0.42
CA VAL A 153 30.93 9.35 -1.27
C VAL A 153 30.61 10.61 -0.45
N HIS A 154 30.62 10.53 0.90
CA HIS A 154 30.32 11.65 1.81
C HIS A 154 28.97 12.31 1.53
N THR A 155 27.98 11.53 1.08
CA THR A 155 26.64 12.02 0.72
C THR A 155 25.69 11.89 1.92
N SER A 156 24.85 12.90 2.15
CA SER A 156 23.84 12.86 3.23
C SER A 156 22.87 11.70 3.06
N THR A 157 22.65 10.93 4.14
CA THR A 157 21.73 9.78 4.19
C THR A 157 20.34 10.13 4.72
N VAL A 158 20.07 11.40 5.03
CA VAL A 158 18.79 11.83 5.63
C VAL A 158 17.59 11.47 4.74
N TRP A 159 17.77 11.51 3.42
CA TRP A 159 16.72 11.17 2.47
C TRP A 159 16.37 9.68 2.45
N LEU A 160 17.25 8.79 2.93
CA LEU A 160 17.00 7.33 3.05
C LEU A 160 16.00 7.01 4.16
N ASN A 161 15.83 7.87 5.16
CA ASN A 161 14.89 7.64 6.26
C ASN A 161 13.46 7.52 5.76
N ASN A 162 13.09 8.30 4.74
CA ASN A 162 11.77 8.24 4.13
C ASN A 162 11.49 6.86 3.50
N PRO A 163 12.22 6.38 2.48
CA PRO A 163 11.94 5.09 1.86
C PRO A 163 12.01 3.92 2.85
N ILE A 164 12.88 3.97 3.87
CA ILE A 164 12.90 2.97 4.95
C ILE A 164 11.59 3.04 5.74
N TYR A 165 11.17 4.23 6.18
CA TYR A 165 9.92 4.44 6.90
C TYR A 165 8.70 3.94 6.10
N TYR A 166 8.59 4.35 4.83
CA TYR A 166 7.51 3.93 3.93
C TYR A 166 7.57 2.41 3.69
N GLY A 167 8.75 1.83 3.44
CA GLY A 167 8.91 0.40 3.20
C GLY A 167 8.48 -0.45 4.39
N VAL A 168 8.89 -0.07 5.61
CA VAL A 168 8.53 -0.78 6.84
C VAL A 168 7.03 -0.61 7.15
N LEU A 169 6.48 0.59 6.96
CA LEU A 169 5.09 0.86 7.28
C LEU A 169 4.14 0.18 6.28
N TYR A 170 4.44 0.19 4.97
CA TYR A 170 3.53 -0.29 3.93
C TYR A 170 3.82 -1.68 3.41
N GLY A 171 5.05 -2.19 3.58
CA GLY A 171 5.45 -3.52 3.13
C GLY A 171 4.54 -4.64 3.66
N PRO A 172 4.24 -4.70 4.98
CA PRO A 172 3.35 -5.71 5.54
C PRO A 172 1.95 -5.69 4.93
N PHE A 173 1.31 -4.51 4.87
CA PHE A 173 -0.05 -4.37 4.31
C PHE A 173 -0.09 -4.74 2.82
N SER A 174 0.92 -4.33 2.06
CA SER A 174 1.03 -4.66 0.64
C SER A 174 1.17 -6.16 0.41
N THR A 175 1.97 -6.83 1.23
CA THR A 175 2.19 -8.28 1.15
C THR A 175 0.92 -9.06 1.50
N ILE A 176 0.25 -8.68 2.58
CA ILE A 176 -1.02 -9.30 3.01
C ILE A 176 -2.08 -9.14 1.93
N TYR A 177 -2.23 -7.94 1.37
CA TYR A 177 -3.19 -7.67 0.32
C TYR A 177 -2.88 -8.45 -0.96
N PHE A 178 -1.61 -8.51 -1.37
CA PHE A 178 -1.18 -9.29 -2.53
C PHE A 178 -1.53 -10.77 -2.38
N PHE A 179 -1.17 -11.40 -1.26
CA PHE A 179 -1.50 -12.82 -1.02
C PHE A 179 -3.01 -13.06 -0.90
N THR A 180 -3.73 -12.17 -0.22
CA THR A 180 -5.19 -12.29 -0.10
C THR A 180 -5.86 -12.22 -1.47
N LYS A 181 -5.50 -11.23 -2.29
CA LYS A 181 -6.06 -11.03 -3.62
C LYS A 181 -5.69 -12.19 -4.55
N LYS A 182 -4.43 -12.63 -4.54
CA LYS A 182 -3.97 -13.80 -5.30
C LYS A 182 -4.80 -15.03 -4.95
N ARG A 183 -5.03 -15.32 -3.66
CA ARG A 183 -5.86 -16.45 -3.22
C ARG A 183 -7.32 -16.34 -3.63
N CYS A 184 -7.95 -15.20 -3.40
CA CYS A 184 -9.36 -15.00 -3.70
C CYS A 184 -9.65 -15.08 -5.21
N VAL A 185 -8.75 -14.54 -6.04
CA VAL A 185 -8.89 -14.49 -7.50
C VAL A 185 -8.41 -15.78 -8.18
N SER A 186 -7.29 -16.36 -7.74
CA SER A 186 -6.70 -17.56 -8.35
C SER A 186 -7.43 -18.85 -7.98
N ASN A 187 -8.12 -18.93 -6.82
CA ASN A 187 -8.93 -20.09 -6.47
C ASN A 187 -10.22 -20.14 -7.29
N ARG A 188 -10.09 -20.54 -8.55
CA ARG A 188 -11.19 -20.91 -9.46
C ARG A 188 -11.64 -22.37 -9.32
N GLY A 189 -11.12 -23.16 -8.37
CA GLY A 189 -11.60 -24.55 -8.24
C GLY A 189 -11.11 -25.35 -7.03
N GLN A 190 -10.02 -24.94 -6.37
CA GLN A 190 -9.55 -25.62 -5.15
C GLN A 190 -9.82 -24.73 -3.94
N ILE A 191 -11.06 -24.82 -3.44
CA ILE A 191 -11.22 -24.74 -1.99
C ILE A 191 -10.32 -25.86 -1.49
N LEU A 192 -9.24 -25.55 -0.76
CA LEU A 192 -8.48 -26.58 -0.04
C LEU A 192 -9.52 -27.52 0.59
N PRO A 193 -9.60 -28.80 0.18
CA PRO A 193 -10.47 -29.72 0.88
C PRO A 193 -10.00 -29.68 2.34
N LEU A 194 -10.93 -29.30 3.22
CA LEU A 194 -10.76 -29.53 4.64
C LEU A 194 -10.72 -31.05 4.87
#